data_AF-D4VL51-F1
#
_entry.id   AF-D4VL51-F1
#
_cell.length_a   1.000
_cell.length_b   1.000
_cell.length_c   1.000
_cell.angle_alpha   90.00
_cell.angle_beta   90.00
_cell.angle_gamma   90.00
#
_symmetry.space_group_name_H-M   'P 1'
#
loop_
_entity.id
_entity.type
_entity.pdbx_description
1 polymer ?
#
loop_
_entity_poly.entity_id
_entity_poly.type
_entity_poly.pdbx_seq_one_letter_code
_entity_poly.pdbx_strand_id
1 'polypeptide(L)'
;MTDTCFTLPKDFDAKSYFSSFFGIVLDKDIKEERIVLRADRYHQHYLRTLPLHPSQREIYTSDEYADFELHLRPTYDFCMELLKVGAMIEVLEPQSLRHQLHGCIKDMWRIYEND
;
A
#
# COMPACT_ATOMS: atom_id res chain seq x y z
N MET A 1 -27.43 23.03 1.37
CA MET A 1 -27.16 21.94 2.31
C MET A 1 -28.35 21.00 2.24
N THR A 2 -28.13 19.69 2.21
CA THR A 2 -29.24 18.72 2.16
C THR A 2 -29.68 18.39 3.59
N ASP A 3 -30.98 18.44 3.88
CA ASP A 3 -31.58 18.11 5.19
C ASP A 3 -31.59 16.60 5.49
N THR A 4 -30.63 15.85 4.95
CA THR A 4 -30.60 14.39 5.00
C THR A 4 -29.67 13.93 6.11
N CYS A 5 -30.20 13.29 7.14
CA CYS A 5 -29.42 12.70 8.22
C CYS A 5 -29.04 11.24 7.88
N PHE A 6 -27.76 10.90 8.08
CA PHE A 6 -27.29 9.52 8.05
C PHE A 6 -27.26 8.95 9.47
N THR A 7 -27.80 7.75 9.66
CA THR A 7 -27.69 7.01 10.92
C THR A 7 -26.79 5.81 10.69
N LEU A 8 -25.66 5.75 11.39
CA LEU A 8 -24.75 4.61 11.32
C LEU A 8 -25.44 3.35 11.88
N PRO A 9 -25.40 2.21 11.18
CA PRO A 9 -25.91 0.96 11.72
C PRO A 9 -25.23 0.63 13.06
N LYS A 10 -26.02 0.20 14.05
CA LYS A 10 -25.52 -0.08 15.41
C LYS A 10 -24.51 -1.24 15.47
N ASP A 11 -24.57 -2.11 14.48
CA ASP A 11 -23.79 -3.32 14.29
C ASP A 11 -22.65 -3.14 13.28
N PHE A 12 -22.39 -1.92 12.81
CA PHE A 12 -21.29 -1.65 11.90
C PHE A 12 -19.94 -1.82 12.61
N ASP A 13 -19.21 -2.88 12.25
CA ASP A 13 -17.82 -3.07 12.65
C ASP A 13 -16.87 -2.50 11.59
N ALA A 14 -16.40 -1.28 11.84
CA ALA A 14 -15.41 -0.63 10.98
C ALA A 14 -14.11 -1.46 10.85
N LYS A 15 -13.68 -2.12 11.93
CA LYS A 15 -12.42 -2.89 11.92
C LYS A 15 -12.51 -4.04 10.94
N SER A 16 -13.58 -4.82 10.99
CA SER A 16 -13.80 -5.90 10.02
C SER A 16 -14.01 -5.34 8.61
N TYR A 17 -14.77 -4.25 8.47
CA TYR A 17 -15.11 -3.68 7.17
C TYR A 17 -13.90 -3.17 6.39
N PHE A 18 -12.92 -2.57 7.08
CA PHE A 18 -11.70 -2.03 6.48
C PHE A 18 -10.49 -2.99 6.55
N SER A 19 -10.66 -4.20 7.09
CA SER A 19 -9.55 -5.13 7.40
C SER A 19 -8.70 -5.58 6.21
N SER A 20 -9.22 -5.52 4.98
CA SER A 20 -8.50 -5.86 3.76
C SER A 20 -8.00 -4.63 2.99
N PHE A 21 -8.14 -3.43 3.54
CA PHE A 21 -7.84 -2.17 2.86
C PHE A 21 -6.74 -1.40 3.60
N PHE A 22 -5.91 -0.72 2.83
CA PHE A 22 -5.09 0.37 3.35
C PHE A 22 -5.83 1.68 3.10
N GLY A 23 -6.00 2.52 4.14
CA GLY A 23 -6.71 3.80 4.02
C GLY A 23 -8.24 3.67 3.96
N ILE A 24 -8.88 4.54 3.20
CA ILE A 24 -10.35 4.69 3.13
C ILE A 24 -10.92 4.43 1.73
N VAL A 25 -10.07 4.28 0.70
CA VAL A 25 -10.52 3.97 -0.67
C VAL A 25 -10.99 2.52 -0.75
N LEU A 26 -12.30 2.35 -0.90
CA LEU A 26 -13.02 1.07 -0.93
C LEU A 26 -13.34 0.63 -2.36
N ASP A 27 -12.31 0.39 -3.15
CA ASP A 27 -12.50 -0.24 -4.46
C ASP A 27 -12.59 -1.77 -4.28
N LYS A 28 -13.82 -2.29 -4.37
CA LYS A 28 -14.12 -3.72 -4.18
C LYS A 28 -13.86 -4.56 -5.43
N ASP A 29 -13.65 -3.94 -6.59
CA ASP A 29 -13.30 -4.65 -7.83
C ASP A 29 -11.84 -5.09 -7.82
N ILE A 30 -11.00 -4.36 -7.08
CA ILE A 30 -9.62 -4.77 -6.77
C ILE A 30 -9.64 -5.96 -5.81
N LYS A 31 -9.02 -7.05 -6.24
CA LYS A 31 -8.92 -8.27 -5.45
C LYS A 31 -7.90 -8.12 -4.33
N GLU A 32 -8.16 -8.82 -3.24
CA GLU A 32 -7.20 -8.99 -2.17
C GLU A 32 -6.18 -10.00 -2.63
N GLU A 33 -4.91 -9.66 -2.45
CA GLU A 33 -3.81 -10.47 -2.95
C GLU A 33 -2.59 -10.39 -2.03
N ARG A 34 -1.68 -11.34 -2.23
CA ARG A 34 -0.39 -11.37 -1.56
C ARG A 34 0.55 -10.40 -2.26
N ILE A 35 1.12 -9.49 -1.47
CA ILE A 35 2.03 -8.44 -1.93
C ILE A 35 3.38 -8.68 -1.25
N VAL A 36 4.46 -8.61 -2.02
CA VAL A 36 5.83 -8.70 -1.53
C VAL A 36 6.54 -7.40 -1.84
N LEU A 37 6.96 -6.72 -0.78
CA LEU A 37 7.73 -5.48 -0.84
C LEU A 37 9.18 -5.76 -0.46
N ARG A 38 10.11 -5.09 -1.12
CA ARG A 38 11.50 -4.96 -0.69
C ARG A 38 11.71 -3.56 -0.14
N ALA A 39 12.20 -3.46 1.09
CA ALA A 39 12.64 -2.21 1.68
C ALA A 39 14.17 -2.18 1.72
N ASP A 40 14.76 -1.04 1.35
CA ASP A 40 16.21 -0.88 1.36
C ASP A 40 16.81 -0.95 2.77
N ARG A 41 18.14 -0.83 2.84
CA ARG A 41 18.95 -0.87 4.06
C ARG A 41 18.39 -0.02 5.19
N TYR A 42 17.85 1.16 4.88
CA TYR A 42 17.39 2.12 5.89
C TYR A 42 15.90 1.92 6.19
N HIS A 43 15.08 1.73 5.15
CA HIS A 43 13.63 1.68 5.26
C HIS A 43 13.12 0.37 5.88
N GLN A 44 13.90 -0.71 5.83
CA GLN A 44 13.56 -1.95 6.55
C GLN A 44 13.32 -1.72 8.06
N HIS A 45 14.06 -0.81 8.70
CA HIS A 45 13.88 -0.49 10.12
C HIS A 45 12.58 0.28 10.38
N TYR A 46 12.17 1.11 9.42
CA TYR A 46 10.91 1.82 9.47
C TYR A 46 9.73 0.85 9.40
N LEU A 47 9.72 -0.07 8.43
CA LEU A 47 8.65 -1.06 8.29
C LEU A 47 8.54 -2.04 9.47
N ARG A 48 9.64 -2.32 10.17
CA ARG A 48 9.62 -3.10 11.43
C ARG A 48 8.93 -2.35 12.57
N THR A 49 9.16 -1.04 12.65
CA THR A 49 8.65 -0.20 13.75
C THR A 49 7.21 0.24 13.48
N LEU A 50 6.89 0.52 12.23
CA LEU A 50 5.58 0.96 11.78
C LEU A 50 5.11 0.09 10.60
N PRO A 51 4.50 -1.08 10.89
CA PRO A 51 3.94 -1.94 9.86
C PRO A 51 2.85 -1.22 9.05
N LEU A 52 2.85 -1.43 7.73
CA LEU A 52 1.84 -0.85 6.83
C LEU A 52 0.45 -1.44 7.05
N HIS A 53 0.39 -2.71 7.45
CA HIS A 53 -0.87 -3.44 7.60
C HIS A 53 -0.73 -4.55 8.66
N PRO A 54 -1.82 -4.93 9.37
CA PRO A 54 -1.77 -6.01 10.36
C PRO A 54 -1.29 -7.37 9.83
N SER A 55 -1.44 -7.63 8.52
CA SER A 55 -0.96 -8.87 7.89
C SER A 55 0.54 -8.83 7.51
N GLN A 56 1.25 -7.74 7.78
CA GLN A 56 2.66 -7.60 7.44
C GLN A 56 3.52 -8.65 8.15
N ARG A 57 4.39 -9.32 7.39
CA ARG A 57 5.37 -10.27 7.91
C ARG A 57 6.70 -10.10 7.20
N GLU A 58 7.80 -10.04 7.95
CA GLU A 58 9.14 -10.10 7.35
C GLU A 58 9.40 -11.54 6.88
N ILE A 59 9.78 -11.70 5.61
CA ILE A 59 10.03 -13.01 4.98
C ILE A 59 11.49 -13.24 4.61
N TYR A 60 12.28 -12.16 4.52
CA TYR A 60 13.72 -12.20 4.27
C TYR A 60 14.39 -10.96 4.89
N THR A 61 15.63 -11.12 5.37
CA THR A 61 16.44 -9.98 5.82
C THR A 61 17.92 -10.17 5.55
N SER A 62 18.58 -9.05 5.28
CA SER A 62 20.02 -8.89 5.16
C SER A 62 20.44 -7.48 5.59
N ASP A 63 21.74 -7.20 5.60
CA ASP A 63 22.26 -5.86 5.88
C ASP A 63 21.93 -4.83 4.79
N GLU A 64 21.56 -5.28 3.59
CA GLU A 64 21.28 -4.41 2.44
C GLU A 64 19.78 -4.13 2.23
N TYR A 65 18.92 -5.06 2.61
CA TYR A 65 17.47 -4.96 2.43
C TYR A 65 16.72 -6.02 3.26
N ALA A 66 15.42 -5.82 3.44
CA ALA A 66 14.49 -6.83 3.91
C ALA A 66 13.26 -6.91 3.01
N ASP A 67 12.72 -8.11 2.86
CA ASP A 67 11.48 -8.34 2.12
C ASP A 67 10.33 -8.60 3.10
N PHE A 68 9.20 -7.96 2.85
CA PHE A 68 7.99 -8.02 3.66
C PHE A 68 6.82 -8.51 2.82
N GLU A 69 6.05 -9.46 3.35
CA GLU A 69 4.80 -9.92 2.80
C GLU A 69 3.61 -9.22 3.46
N LEU A 70 2.62 -8.86 2.66
CA LEU A 70 1.33 -8.29 3.08
C LEU A 70 0.19 -9.03 2.36
N HIS A 71 -0.99 -9.04 2.98
CA HIS A 71 -2.23 -9.51 2.36
C HIS A 71 -3.30 -8.43 2.52
N LEU A 72 -3.62 -7.74 1.42
CA LEU A 72 -4.59 -6.64 1.34
C LEU A 72 -4.97 -6.36 -0.12
N ARG A 73 -5.95 -5.47 -0.32
CA ARG A 73 -6.34 -4.93 -1.64
C ARG A 73 -5.48 -3.72 -1.96
N PRO A 74 -4.66 -3.75 -3.03
CA PRO A 74 -3.77 -2.64 -3.38
C PRO A 74 -4.54 -1.49 -4.05
N THR A 75 -5.44 -0.86 -3.29
CA THR A 75 -6.23 0.30 -3.74
C THR A 75 -5.35 1.55 -3.83
N TYR A 76 -5.94 2.65 -4.30
CA TYR A 76 -5.24 3.92 -4.54
C TYR A 76 -4.43 4.40 -3.33
N ASP A 77 -5.00 4.35 -2.12
CA ASP A 77 -4.31 4.78 -0.89
C ASP A 77 -3.04 3.97 -0.63
N PHE A 78 -3.07 2.65 -0.89
CA PHE A 78 -1.90 1.81 -0.76
C PHE A 78 -0.82 2.18 -1.79
N CYS A 79 -1.22 2.40 -3.04
CA CYS A 79 -0.30 2.82 -4.09
C CYS A 79 0.38 4.15 -3.74
N MET A 80 -0.38 5.10 -3.19
CA MET A 80 0.15 6.39 -2.74
C MET A 80 1.10 6.26 -1.56
N GLU A 81 0.79 5.39 -0.61
CA GLU A 81 1.68 5.10 0.51
C GLU A 81 3.04 4.56 0.03
N LEU A 82 3.05 3.67 -0.97
CA LEU A 82 4.28 3.14 -1.54
C LEU A 82 5.06 4.20 -2.33
N LEU A 83 4.38 5.04 -3.13
CA LEU A 83 5.07 6.11 -3.87
C LEU A 83 5.63 7.21 -2.95
N LYS A 84 5.00 7.45 -1.80
CA LYS A 84 5.42 8.46 -0.81
C LYS A 84 6.87 8.28 -0.36
N VAL A 85 7.34 7.02 -0.26
CA VAL A 85 8.70 6.71 0.18
C VAL A 85 9.71 6.62 -0.97
N GLY A 86 9.27 6.85 -2.21
CA GLY A 86 10.14 6.88 -3.39
C GLY A 86 10.90 5.57 -3.59
N ALA A 87 12.19 5.68 -3.90
CA ALA A 87 13.05 4.53 -4.22
C ALA A 87 13.39 3.62 -3.02
N MET A 88 12.89 3.92 -1.81
CA MET A 88 13.17 3.15 -0.60
C MET A 88 12.37 1.83 -0.52
N ILE A 89 11.26 1.73 -1.27
CA ILE A 89 10.46 0.51 -1.39
C ILE A 89 10.32 0.11 -2.85
N GLU A 90 10.42 -1.19 -3.10
CA GLU A 90 10.16 -1.82 -4.39
C GLU A 90 9.09 -2.91 -4.25
N VAL A 91 8.13 -2.97 -5.17
CA VAL A 91 7.15 -4.08 -5.24
C VAL A 91 7.74 -5.23 -6.04
N LEU A 92 7.99 -6.37 -5.41
CA LEU A 92 8.45 -7.60 -6.07
C LEU A 92 7.28 -8.40 -6.65
N GLU A 93 6.18 -8.48 -5.89
CA GLU A 93 4.94 -9.16 -6.26
C GLU A 93 3.74 -8.38 -5.71
N PRO A 94 2.58 -8.38 -6.39
CA PRO A 94 2.32 -8.94 -7.72
C PRO A 94 2.88 -8.05 -8.85
N GLN A 95 3.05 -8.63 -10.04
CA GLN A 95 3.51 -7.86 -11.21
C GLN A 95 2.50 -6.80 -11.66
N SER A 96 1.20 -7.01 -11.44
CA SER A 96 0.15 -6.02 -11.71
C SER A 96 0.40 -4.71 -10.96
N LEU A 97 0.61 -4.80 -9.64
CA LEU A 97 0.90 -3.64 -8.80
C LEU A 97 2.23 -2.99 -9.17
N ARG A 98 3.27 -3.80 -9.46
CA ARG A 98 4.56 -3.28 -9.92
C ARG A 98 4.41 -2.46 -11.20
N HIS A 99 3.66 -2.95 -12.18
CA HIS A 99 3.40 -2.22 -13.44
C HIS A 99 2.58 -0.95 -13.20
N GLN A 100 1.62 -0.99 -12.27
CA GLN A 100 0.84 0.19 -11.90
C GLN A 100 1.73 1.30 -11.33
N LEU A 101 2.59 0.98 -10.35
CA LEU A 101 3.53 1.95 -9.78
C LEU A 101 4.53 2.43 -10.83
N HIS A 102 5.02 1.55 -11.71
CA HIS A 102 5.88 1.94 -12.82
C HIS A 102 5.21 2.99 -13.72
N GLY A 103 3.92 2.81 -14.05
CA GLY A 103 3.13 3.79 -14.78
C GLY A 103 3.08 5.14 -14.08
N CYS A 104 2.74 5.14 -12.78
CA CYS A 104 2.70 6.37 -11.98
C CYS A 104 4.07 7.07 -11.93
N ILE A 105 5.15 6.33 -11.71
CA ILE A 105 6.52 6.88 -11.65
C ILE A 105 6.93 7.45 -13.00
N LYS A 106 6.57 6.77 -14.10
CA LYS A 106 6.83 7.29 -15.45
C LYS A 106 6.10 8.60 -15.69
N ASP A 107 4.84 8.70 -15.28
CA ASP A 107 4.08 9.94 -15.41
C ASP A 107 4.66 11.05 -14.53
N MET A 108 5.09 10.73 -13.30
CA MET A 108 5.81 11.67 -12.44
C MET A 108 7.11 12.16 -13.08
N TRP A 109 7.90 11.25 -13.63
CA TRP A 109 9.17 11.58 -14.29
C TRP A 109 8.96 12.50 -15.50
N ARG A 110 7.93 12.25 -16.31
CA ARG A 110 7.59 13.08 -17.48
C ARG A 110 7.28 14.54 -17.14
N ILE A 111 6.84 14.82 -15.92
CA ILE A 111 6.59 16.20 -15.45
C ILE A 111 7.91 16.98 -15.39
N TYR A 112 9.01 16.32 -15.02
CA TYR A 112 10.32 16.93 -14.79
C TYR A 112 11.36 16.56 -15.87
N GLU A 113 10.97 15.85 -16.93
CA GLU A 113 11.89 15.32 -17.95
C GLU A 113 12.70 16.41 -18.68
N ASN A 114 12.18 17.65 -18.72
CA ASN A 114 12.80 18.78 -19.41
C ASN A 114 13.38 19.85 -18.45
N ASP A 115 13.41 19.58 -17.15
CA ASP A 115 14.08 20.43 -16.15
C ASP A 115 15.54 20.00 -15.94
#